data_AF-A0A353EE71-F1
#
_entry.id   AF-A0A353EE71-F1
#
_cell.length_a   1.000
_cell.length_b   1.000
_cell.length_c   1.000
_cell.angle_alpha   90.00
_cell.angle_beta   90.00
_cell.angle_gamma   90.00
#
_symmetry.space_group_name_H-M   'P 1'
#
loop_
_entity.id
_entity.type
_entity.pdbx_description
1 polymer ?
#
loop_
_entity_poly.entity_id
_entity_poly.type
_entity_poly.pdbx_seq_one_letter_code
_entity_poly.pdbx_strand_id
1 'polypeptide(L)'
;DHKKMGITAKGGWVSVQRHFRELNIDIQAEPFTAIGIGDMAGDVFGNGMLLSKHTRLCAAFNHRHIFIDPNPNESKSFEERQRLFNLPQSSWEDYKSDLISAGGGIFSRDLKSINITPQMAERFGITASKLTPTELINALLKAPVDLIWNGGIGTYVKSSSEENLRVGDKANDLTRVNGNQLRCRVFGEGGNLGCTQLGRIEAAKTGVKLNTDFIDNAGG
;
A
#
# COMPACT_ATOMS: atom_id res chain seq x y z
N ASP A 1 10.09 5.46 -22.06
CA ASP A 1 8.81 5.60 -21.34
C ASP A 1 8.78 4.51 -20.26
N HIS A 2 9.25 4.83 -19.05
CA HIS A 2 9.41 3.85 -17.96
C HIS A 2 8.07 3.18 -17.61
N LYS A 3 6.95 3.94 -17.70
CA LYS A 3 5.58 3.43 -17.50
C LYS A 3 5.20 2.30 -18.45
N LYS A 4 5.63 2.36 -19.73
CA LYS A 4 5.41 1.28 -20.71
C LYS A 4 6.27 0.05 -20.47
N MET A 5 7.47 0.22 -19.91
CA MET A 5 8.39 -0.89 -19.66
C MET A 5 8.09 -1.58 -18.31
N GLY A 6 7.73 -0.80 -17.28
CA GLY A 6 7.32 -1.25 -15.95
C GLY A 6 8.38 -2.08 -15.25
N ILE A 7 9.66 -1.89 -15.59
CA ILE A 7 10.74 -2.82 -15.22
C ILE A 7 10.96 -2.83 -13.70
N THR A 8 11.00 -1.66 -13.06
CA THR A 8 11.15 -1.54 -11.60
C THR A 8 10.00 -2.24 -10.86
N ALA A 9 8.76 -2.00 -11.28
CA ALA A 9 7.59 -2.66 -10.69
C ALA A 9 7.64 -4.18 -10.86
N LYS A 10 8.05 -4.66 -12.04
CA LYS A 10 8.22 -6.09 -12.32
C LYS A 10 9.31 -6.72 -11.45
N GLY A 11 10.43 -6.03 -11.25
CA GLY A 11 11.50 -6.45 -10.34
C GLY A 11 10.97 -6.67 -8.92
N GLY A 12 10.34 -5.64 -8.36
CA GLY A 12 9.83 -5.70 -6.99
C GLY A 12 8.71 -6.73 -6.83
N TRP A 13 7.91 -6.92 -7.88
CA TRP A 13 6.86 -7.92 -7.88
C TRP A 13 7.37 -9.35 -7.86
N VAL A 14 8.48 -9.65 -8.55
CA VAL A 14 9.11 -10.98 -8.51
C VAL A 14 9.54 -11.33 -7.07
N SER A 15 10.11 -10.37 -6.35
CA SER A 15 10.42 -10.53 -4.93
C SER A 15 9.17 -10.78 -4.07
N VAL A 16 8.11 -10.00 -4.29
CA VAL A 16 6.83 -10.18 -3.60
C VAL A 16 6.28 -11.59 -3.86
N GLN A 17 6.24 -12.03 -5.12
CA GLN A 17 5.80 -13.39 -5.49
C GLN A 17 6.63 -14.46 -4.77
N ARG A 18 7.95 -14.30 -4.67
CA ARG A 18 8.81 -15.23 -3.93
C ARG A 18 8.45 -15.30 -2.46
N HIS A 19 8.24 -14.17 -1.79
CA HIS A 19 7.84 -14.14 -0.39
C HIS A 19 6.49 -14.82 -0.15
N PHE A 20 5.51 -14.60 -1.03
CA PHE A 20 4.22 -15.29 -0.94
C PHE A 20 4.34 -16.80 -1.17
N ARG A 21 5.20 -17.24 -2.08
CA ARG A 21 5.48 -18.68 -2.27
C ARG A 21 6.07 -19.34 -1.03
N GLU A 22 6.93 -18.65 -0.27
CA GLU A 22 7.43 -19.14 1.03
C GLU A 22 6.33 -19.28 2.08
N LEU A 23 5.20 -18.59 1.90
CA LEU A 23 4.00 -18.70 2.72
C LEU A 23 2.96 -19.67 2.14
N ASN A 24 3.30 -20.40 1.06
CA ASN A 24 2.43 -21.29 0.30
C ASN A 24 1.17 -20.60 -0.26
N ILE A 25 1.32 -19.35 -0.73
CA ILE A 25 0.24 -18.57 -1.35
C ILE A 25 0.66 -18.22 -2.77
N ASP A 26 -0.18 -18.55 -3.75
CA ASP A 26 0.03 -18.14 -5.13
C ASP A 26 -0.79 -16.91 -5.48
N ILE A 27 -0.19 -15.72 -5.34
CA ILE A 27 -0.84 -14.43 -5.66
C ILE A 27 -1.13 -14.23 -7.15
N GLN A 28 -0.80 -15.20 -8.02
CA GLN A 28 -1.20 -15.22 -9.43
C GLN A 28 -2.44 -16.09 -9.69
N ALA A 29 -2.85 -16.92 -8.73
CA ALA A 29 -4.00 -17.81 -8.85
C ALA A 29 -5.05 -17.58 -7.73
N GLU A 30 -4.66 -16.94 -6.63
CA GLU A 30 -5.48 -16.79 -5.43
C GLU A 30 -5.63 -15.32 -5.02
N PRO A 31 -6.79 -14.94 -4.47
CA PRO A 31 -7.03 -13.60 -3.95
C PRO A 31 -6.20 -13.28 -2.73
N PHE A 32 -5.71 -12.04 -2.67
CA PHE A 32 -4.97 -11.50 -1.52
C PHE A 32 -5.30 -10.03 -1.33
N THR A 33 -5.27 -9.58 -0.08
CA THR A 33 -5.54 -8.19 0.32
C THR A 33 -4.29 -7.34 0.20
N ALA A 34 -4.44 -6.13 -0.33
CA ALA A 34 -3.34 -5.20 -0.50
C ALA A 34 -3.68 -3.80 0.01
N ILE A 35 -2.68 -3.12 0.58
CA ILE A 35 -2.67 -1.67 0.80
C ILE A 35 -1.56 -1.08 -0.04
N GLY A 36 -1.88 -0.01 -0.76
CA GLY A 36 -0.97 0.66 -1.66
C GLY A 36 -0.50 2.02 -1.16
N ILE A 37 0.78 2.34 -1.36
CA ILE A 37 1.32 3.69 -1.19
C ILE A 37 1.61 4.25 -2.58
N GLY A 38 0.76 5.14 -3.08
CA GLY A 38 0.88 5.71 -4.41
C GLY A 38 -0.46 5.93 -5.12
N ASP A 39 -0.37 6.05 -6.45
CA ASP A 39 -1.47 6.39 -7.35
C ASP A 39 -1.38 5.56 -8.63
N MET A 40 -2.52 5.19 -9.23
CA MET A 40 -2.56 4.46 -10.50
C MET A 40 -1.88 5.21 -11.65
N ALA A 41 -1.77 6.54 -11.61
CA ALA A 41 -1.01 7.28 -12.60
C ALA A 41 0.50 6.99 -12.55
N GLY A 42 1.02 6.61 -11.37
CA GLY A 42 2.43 6.37 -11.11
C GLY A 42 2.94 5.09 -11.76
N ASP A 43 4.17 5.13 -12.26
CA ASP A 43 4.80 4.00 -12.96
C ASP A 43 4.90 2.76 -12.07
N VAL A 44 5.59 2.86 -10.94
CA VAL A 44 5.83 1.73 -10.03
C VAL A 44 4.52 1.21 -9.44
N PHE A 45 3.71 2.12 -8.89
CA PHE A 45 2.46 1.77 -8.25
C PHE A 45 1.48 1.12 -9.23
N GLY A 46 1.22 1.80 -10.35
CA GLY A 46 0.23 1.39 -11.33
C GLY A 46 0.61 0.06 -11.98
N ASN A 47 1.88 -0.10 -12.39
CA ASN A 47 2.34 -1.38 -12.90
C ASN A 47 2.23 -2.47 -11.84
N GLY A 48 2.74 -2.25 -10.61
CA GLY A 48 2.71 -3.25 -9.53
C GLY A 48 1.30 -3.75 -9.21
N MET A 49 0.34 -2.84 -9.09
CA MET A 49 -1.06 -3.18 -8.81
C MET A 49 -1.76 -3.90 -9.96
N LEU A 50 -1.22 -3.89 -11.18
CA LEU A 50 -1.78 -4.58 -12.34
C LEU A 50 -1.08 -5.91 -12.67
N LEU A 51 -0.04 -6.30 -11.92
CA LEU A 51 0.67 -7.57 -12.11
C LEU A 51 -0.06 -8.80 -11.55
N SER A 52 -1.21 -8.61 -10.88
CA SER A 52 -2.13 -9.70 -10.57
C SER A 52 -3.59 -9.24 -10.63
N LYS A 53 -4.42 -10.04 -11.31
CA LYS A 53 -5.88 -9.89 -11.36
C LYS A 53 -6.56 -10.22 -10.03
N HIS A 54 -5.86 -10.92 -9.15
CA HIS A 54 -6.35 -11.36 -7.84
C HIS A 54 -6.04 -10.36 -6.70
N THR A 55 -5.41 -9.24 -7.03
CA THR A 55 -5.16 -8.14 -6.08
C THR A 55 -6.48 -7.53 -5.61
N ARG A 56 -6.81 -7.71 -4.33
CA ARG A 56 -7.88 -6.98 -3.64
C ARG A 56 -7.28 -5.74 -2.97
N LEU A 57 -7.20 -4.63 -3.74
CA LEU A 57 -6.68 -3.36 -3.22
C LEU A 57 -7.69 -2.74 -2.24
N CYS A 58 -7.48 -2.96 -0.95
CA CYS A 58 -8.41 -2.54 0.09
C CYS A 58 -8.25 -1.07 0.47
N ALA A 59 -7.05 -0.53 0.36
CA ALA A 59 -6.80 0.88 0.52
C ALA A 59 -5.60 1.33 -0.31
N ALA A 60 -5.57 2.59 -0.67
CA ALA A 60 -4.38 3.24 -1.19
C ALA A 60 -4.32 4.70 -0.74
N PHE A 61 -3.13 5.27 -0.63
CA PHE A 61 -3.01 6.69 -0.34
C PHE A 61 -1.84 7.32 -1.09
N ASN A 62 -2.02 8.60 -1.46
CA ASN A 62 -1.00 9.42 -2.08
C ASN A 62 -0.86 10.75 -1.31
N HIS A 63 -0.32 11.80 -1.94
CA HIS A 63 -0.16 13.12 -1.33
C HIS A 63 -1.47 13.91 -1.15
N ARG A 64 -2.58 13.50 -1.79
CA ARG A 64 -3.89 14.19 -1.79
C ARG A 64 -5.03 13.35 -1.21
N HIS A 65 -5.06 12.06 -1.49
CA HIS A 65 -6.22 11.19 -1.30
C HIS A 65 -5.89 9.93 -0.51
N ILE A 66 -6.91 9.42 0.16
CA ILE A 66 -6.98 8.08 0.74
C ILE A 66 -8.15 7.38 0.07
N PHE A 67 -7.85 6.42 -0.80
CA PHE A 67 -8.81 5.49 -1.40
C PHE A 67 -9.04 4.32 -0.44
N ILE A 68 -10.30 3.94 -0.22
CA ILE A 68 -10.70 2.82 0.62
C ILE A 68 -11.81 2.03 -0.04
N ASP A 69 -11.57 0.74 -0.21
CA ASP A 69 -12.55 -0.25 -0.64
C ASP A 69 -12.48 -1.46 0.31
N PRO A 70 -13.34 -1.57 1.33
CA PRO A 70 -13.19 -2.61 2.35
C PRO A 70 -13.31 -4.03 1.81
N ASN A 71 -14.07 -4.26 0.74
CA ASN A 71 -14.36 -5.57 0.16
C ASN A 71 -14.41 -5.50 -1.38
N PRO A 72 -13.27 -5.22 -2.04
CA PRO A 72 -13.24 -5.00 -3.49
C PRO A 72 -13.57 -6.29 -4.25
N ASN A 73 -14.33 -6.17 -5.33
CA ASN A 73 -14.48 -7.25 -6.30
C ASN A 73 -13.24 -7.30 -7.21
N GLU A 74 -12.54 -8.43 -7.26
CA GLU A 74 -11.29 -8.60 -8.01
C GLU A 74 -11.41 -8.18 -9.48
N SER A 75 -12.38 -8.74 -10.21
CA SER A 75 -12.54 -8.50 -11.65
C SER A 75 -12.87 -7.03 -11.93
N LYS A 76 -13.90 -6.49 -11.26
CA LYS A 76 -14.38 -5.11 -11.50
C LYS A 76 -13.33 -4.08 -11.10
N SER A 77 -12.70 -4.26 -9.94
CA SER A 77 -11.68 -3.33 -9.46
C SER A 77 -10.38 -3.42 -10.27
N PHE A 78 -10.04 -4.59 -10.83
CA PHE A 78 -8.91 -4.71 -11.75
C PHE A 78 -9.14 -3.93 -13.04
N GLU A 79 -10.30 -4.11 -13.67
CA GLU A 79 -10.66 -3.38 -14.89
C GLU A 79 -10.66 -1.86 -14.67
N GLU A 80 -11.19 -1.41 -13.53
CA GLU A 80 -11.21 0.01 -13.19
C GLU A 80 -9.80 0.58 -12.92
N ARG A 81 -8.96 -0.14 -12.17
CA ARG A 81 -7.55 0.24 -12.00
C ARG A 81 -6.81 0.30 -13.34
N GLN A 82 -7.05 -0.65 -14.22
CA GLN A 82 -6.46 -0.67 -15.56
C GLN A 82 -6.93 0.54 -16.39
N ARG A 83 -8.20 0.93 -16.29
CA ARG A 83 -8.74 2.14 -16.92
C ARG A 83 -8.02 3.38 -16.40
N LEU A 84 -7.89 3.54 -15.08
CA LEU A 84 -7.20 4.67 -14.46
C LEU A 84 -5.73 4.76 -14.86
N PHE A 85 -5.04 3.62 -14.94
CA PHE A 85 -3.64 3.56 -15.36
C PHE A 85 -3.44 4.07 -16.80
N ASN A 86 -4.42 3.81 -17.68
CA ASN A 86 -4.38 4.15 -19.10
C ASN A 86 -4.84 5.59 -19.41
N LEU A 87 -5.38 6.32 -18.43
CA LEU A 87 -5.71 7.73 -18.63
C LEU A 87 -4.42 8.57 -18.80
N PRO A 88 -4.44 9.64 -19.62
CA PRO A 88 -3.29 10.54 -19.77
C PRO A 88 -2.85 11.18 -18.44
N GLN A 89 -3.84 11.52 -17.61
CA GLN A 89 -3.69 11.95 -16.22
C GLN A 89 -4.83 11.29 -15.43
N SER A 90 -4.52 10.81 -14.24
CA SER A 90 -5.52 10.25 -13.32
C SER A 90 -5.16 10.54 -11.89
N SER A 91 -6.18 10.43 -11.04
CA SER A 91 -6.14 10.52 -9.60
C SER A 91 -7.12 9.51 -9.02
N TRP A 92 -7.07 9.31 -7.70
CA TRP A 92 -8.07 8.49 -7.02
C TRP A 92 -9.51 9.02 -7.17
N GLU A 93 -9.72 10.32 -7.38
CA GLU A 93 -11.05 10.91 -7.64
C GLU A 93 -11.66 10.46 -8.97
N ASP A 94 -10.84 10.02 -9.92
CA ASP A 94 -11.33 9.49 -11.19
C ASP A 94 -11.87 8.06 -11.07
N TYR A 95 -11.64 7.38 -9.94
CA TYR A 95 -12.15 6.03 -9.68
C TYR A 95 -13.67 6.05 -9.56
N LYS A 96 -14.34 5.20 -10.31
CA LYS A 96 -15.79 5.06 -10.32
C LYS A 96 -16.32 4.63 -8.94
N SER A 97 -17.01 5.55 -8.26
CA SER A 97 -17.46 5.38 -6.88
C SER A 97 -18.51 4.28 -6.69
N ASP A 98 -19.28 3.95 -7.73
CA ASP A 98 -20.25 2.84 -7.75
C ASP A 98 -19.58 1.45 -7.72
N LEU A 99 -18.28 1.38 -8.00
CA LEU A 99 -17.48 0.15 -7.90
C LEU A 99 -16.85 -0.05 -6.51
N ILE A 100 -16.86 0.96 -5.66
CA ILE A 100 -16.32 0.87 -4.29
C ILE A 100 -17.34 0.14 -3.41
N SER A 101 -16.88 -0.86 -2.66
CA SER A 101 -17.78 -1.62 -1.78
C SER A 101 -18.35 -0.78 -0.63
N ALA A 102 -19.44 -1.28 -0.04
CA ALA A 102 -20.14 -0.60 1.04
C ALA A 102 -19.20 -0.22 2.20
N GLY A 103 -19.32 1.02 2.66
CA GLY A 103 -18.50 1.58 3.73
C GLY A 103 -17.14 2.11 3.27
N GLY A 104 -16.78 1.98 1.99
CA GLY A 104 -15.61 2.59 1.38
C GLY A 104 -15.84 4.00 0.84
N GLY A 105 -14.80 4.58 0.26
CA GLY A 105 -14.83 5.89 -0.37
C GLY A 105 -13.44 6.43 -0.71
N ILE A 106 -13.42 7.63 -1.30
CA ILE A 106 -12.20 8.40 -1.54
C ILE A 106 -12.26 9.62 -0.62
N PHE A 107 -11.22 9.82 0.17
CA PHE A 107 -11.16 10.88 1.18
C PHE A 107 -10.00 11.82 0.88
N SER A 108 -10.23 13.13 0.95
CA SER A 108 -9.13 14.11 0.90
C SER A 108 -8.31 14.07 2.18
N ARG A 109 -6.98 14.20 2.04
CA ARG A 109 -6.04 14.34 3.16
C ARG A 109 -6.18 15.66 3.91
N ASP A 110 -6.89 16.63 3.35
CA ASP A 110 -7.17 17.93 3.99
C ASP A 110 -8.41 17.91 4.88
N LEU A 111 -9.15 16.78 4.92
CA LEU A 111 -10.29 16.64 5.82
C LEU A 111 -9.83 16.73 7.28
N LYS A 112 -10.60 17.44 8.11
CA LYS A 112 -10.37 17.48 9.56
C LYS A 112 -10.54 16.10 10.21
N SER A 113 -11.37 15.24 9.61
CA SER A 113 -11.68 13.92 10.14
C SER A 113 -12.48 13.08 9.14
N ILE A 114 -12.36 11.77 9.27
CA ILE A 114 -13.07 10.73 8.52
C ILE A 114 -13.80 9.84 9.52
N ASN A 115 -15.09 9.60 9.31
CA ASN A 115 -15.85 8.64 10.10
C ASN A 115 -15.45 7.22 9.66
N ILE A 116 -15.16 6.35 10.61
CA ILE A 116 -14.80 4.96 10.33
C ILE A 116 -16.07 4.13 10.29
N THR A 117 -16.39 3.59 9.11
CA THR A 117 -17.55 2.72 8.93
C THR A 117 -17.29 1.35 9.56
N PRO A 118 -18.34 0.57 9.90
CA PRO A 118 -18.16 -0.80 10.40
C PRO A 118 -17.31 -1.68 9.47
N GLN A 119 -17.47 -1.52 8.15
CA GLN A 119 -16.72 -2.27 7.15
C GLN A 119 -15.22 -1.90 7.14
N MET A 120 -14.89 -0.61 7.31
CA MET A 120 -13.52 -0.15 7.48
C MET A 120 -12.91 -0.67 8.78
N ALA A 121 -13.66 -0.58 9.88
CA ALA A 121 -13.24 -1.07 11.19
C ALA A 121 -12.88 -2.55 11.15
N GLU A 122 -13.74 -3.37 10.54
CA GLU A 122 -13.53 -4.81 10.35
C GLU A 122 -12.31 -5.09 9.45
N ARG A 123 -12.23 -4.46 8.26
CA ARG A 123 -11.15 -4.72 7.29
C ARG A 123 -9.77 -4.36 7.85
N PHE A 124 -9.65 -3.24 8.55
CA PHE A 124 -8.35 -2.71 8.97
C PHE A 124 -8.04 -2.94 10.46
N GLY A 125 -8.96 -3.54 11.22
CA GLY A 125 -8.82 -3.73 12.67
C GLY A 125 -8.79 -2.40 13.44
N ILE A 126 -9.63 -1.44 13.02
CA ILE A 126 -9.73 -0.12 13.65
C ILE A 126 -10.87 -0.13 14.67
N THR A 127 -10.60 0.33 15.89
CA THR A 127 -11.60 0.44 16.96
C THR A 127 -12.19 1.84 17.11
N ALA A 128 -11.48 2.87 16.62
CA ALA A 128 -11.96 4.24 16.65
C ALA A 128 -13.13 4.44 15.67
N SER A 129 -14.14 5.21 16.07
CA SER A 129 -15.27 5.59 15.20
C SER A 129 -14.93 6.75 14.26
N LYS A 130 -13.83 7.45 14.50
CA LYS A 130 -13.42 8.65 13.78
C LYS A 130 -11.91 8.85 13.88
N LEU A 131 -11.26 9.18 12.77
CA LEU A 131 -9.82 9.43 12.69
C LEU A 131 -9.54 10.65 11.80
N THR A 132 -8.46 11.37 12.04
CA THR A 132 -7.88 12.27 11.03
C THR A 132 -7.31 11.47 9.86
N PRO A 133 -7.12 12.08 8.66
CA PRO A 133 -6.47 11.40 7.54
C PRO A 133 -5.09 10.83 7.90
N THR A 134 -4.31 11.56 8.69
CA THR A 134 -2.99 11.12 9.17
C THR A 134 -3.08 9.88 10.06
N GLU A 135 -4.01 9.87 11.03
CA GLU A 135 -4.23 8.70 11.89
C GLU A 135 -4.77 7.51 11.11
N LEU A 136 -5.60 7.75 10.08
CA LEU A 136 -6.08 6.70 9.20
C LEU A 136 -4.94 6.06 8.39
N ILE A 137 -4.05 6.85 7.79
CA ILE A 137 -2.85 6.31 7.10
C ILE A 137 -1.99 5.49 8.08
N ASN A 138 -1.76 6.01 9.29
CA ASN A 138 -1.02 5.31 10.32
C ASN A 138 -1.70 3.97 10.70
N ALA A 139 -3.03 3.93 10.79
CA ALA A 139 -3.80 2.72 11.04
C ALA A 139 -3.74 1.73 9.87
N LEU A 140 -3.83 2.21 8.63
CA LEU A 140 -3.71 1.39 7.42
C LEU A 140 -2.36 0.69 7.34
N LEU A 141 -1.26 1.36 7.70
CA LEU A 141 0.07 0.74 7.76
C LEU A 141 0.18 -0.38 8.82
N LYS A 142 -0.69 -0.37 9.82
CA LYS A 142 -0.78 -1.42 10.87
C LYS A 142 -1.90 -2.44 10.60
N ALA A 143 -2.59 -2.35 9.46
CA ALA A 143 -3.71 -3.21 9.17
C ALA A 143 -3.26 -4.67 8.92
N PRO A 144 -4.08 -5.67 9.29
CA PRO A 144 -3.80 -7.07 8.99
C PRO A 144 -4.16 -7.40 7.53
N VAL A 145 -3.24 -7.09 6.61
CA VAL A 145 -3.39 -7.38 5.17
C VAL A 145 -2.31 -8.32 4.68
N ASP A 146 -2.47 -8.87 3.49
CA ASP A 146 -1.47 -9.77 2.92
C ASP A 146 -0.26 -8.98 2.42
N LEU A 147 -0.50 -7.89 1.69
CA LEU A 147 0.54 -7.06 1.08
C LEU A 147 0.41 -5.58 1.48
N ILE A 148 1.52 -4.96 1.84
CA ILE A 148 1.70 -3.51 1.68
C ILE A 148 2.66 -3.29 0.52
N TRP A 149 2.20 -2.59 -0.52
CA TRP A 149 3.00 -2.24 -1.70
C TRP A 149 3.37 -0.76 -1.66
N ASN A 150 4.66 -0.49 -1.45
CA ASN A 150 5.19 0.86 -1.59
C ASN A 150 5.59 1.13 -3.04
N GLY A 151 4.74 1.84 -3.78
CA GLY A 151 5.04 2.32 -5.13
C GLY A 151 5.24 3.83 -5.19
N GLY A 152 5.39 4.48 -4.04
CA GLY A 152 5.46 5.93 -3.88
C GLY A 152 6.82 6.41 -3.35
N ILE A 153 6.83 7.63 -2.82
CA ILE A 153 7.99 8.28 -2.22
C ILE A 153 7.67 8.56 -0.76
N GLY A 154 8.59 8.20 0.13
CA GLY A 154 8.50 8.48 1.56
C GLY A 154 8.90 7.29 2.41
N THR A 155 9.35 7.56 3.63
CA THR A 155 9.74 6.55 4.60
C THR A 155 8.64 6.38 5.65
N TYR A 156 7.91 5.28 5.53
CA TYR A 156 6.70 4.97 6.31
C TYR A 156 6.96 4.01 7.47
N VAL A 157 8.12 3.34 7.48
CA VAL A 157 8.49 2.38 8.52
C VAL A 157 9.88 2.69 9.05
N LYS A 158 10.02 2.73 10.37
CA LYS A 158 11.31 2.83 11.09
C LYS A 158 11.41 1.79 12.20
N SER A 159 12.54 1.69 12.87
CA SER A 159 12.65 0.94 14.12
C SER A 159 12.02 1.71 15.28
N SER A 160 11.52 1.00 16.29
CA SER A 160 11.17 1.59 17.59
C SER A 160 12.36 2.28 18.28
N SER A 161 13.60 1.89 17.94
CA SER A 161 14.83 2.50 18.43
C SER A 161 15.26 3.76 17.68
N GLU A 162 14.55 4.14 16.61
CA GLU A 162 14.85 5.34 15.82
C GLU A 162 13.90 6.47 16.17
N GLU A 163 14.42 7.69 16.19
CA GLU A 163 13.61 8.91 16.30
C GLU A 163 13.21 9.38 14.90
N ASN A 164 11.99 9.88 14.75
CA ASN A 164 11.49 10.43 13.48
C ASN A 164 12.43 11.51 12.90
N LEU A 165 12.98 12.37 13.76
CA LEU A 165 13.90 13.43 13.37
C LEU A 165 15.13 12.93 12.60
N ARG A 166 15.60 11.71 12.90
CA ARG A 166 16.79 11.11 12.25
C ARG A 166 16.50 10.46 10.91
N VAL A 167 15.23 10.17 10.60
CA VAL A 167 14.81 9.54 9.33
C VAL A 167 14.88 10.54 8.17
N GLY A 168 14.71 11.84 8.44
CA GLY A 168 14.87 12.91 7.44
C GLY A 168 13.65 13.16 6.54
N ASP A 169 12.55 12.43 6.72
CA ASP A 169 11.29 12.61 5.98
C ASP A 169 10.18 13.16 6.89
N LYS A 170 10.21 14.48 7.11
CA LYS A 170 9.28 15.17 8.00
C LYS A 170 7.82 15.06 7.57
N ALA A 171 7.56 14.94 6.26
CA ALA A 171 6.21 14.90 5.71
C ALA A 171 5.44 13.64 6.17
N ASN A 172 6.16 12.56 6.47
CA ASN A 172 5.59 11.30 6.91
C ASN A 172 5.81 11.01 8.42
N ASP A 173 6.35 11.95 9.21
CA ASP A 173 6.63 11.70 10.64
C ASP A 173 5.40 11.23 11.43
N LEU A 174 4.23 11.81 11.16
CA LEU A 174 2.99 11.50 11.86
C LEU A 174 2.27 10.25 11.29
N THR A 175 2.59 9.85 10.06
CA THR A 175 2.04 8.63 9.45
C THR A 175 2.90 7.41 9.75
N ARG A 176 4.21 7.61 9.97
CA ARG A 176 5.21 6.56 10.16
C ARG A 176 4.88 5.61 11.31
N VAL A 177 5.15 4.33 11.08
CA VAL A 177 5.00 3.25 12.07
C VAL A 177 6.34 2.62 12.40
N ASN A 178 6.40 1.90 13.52
CA ASN A 178 7.55 1.06 13.82
C ASN A 178 7.40 -0.29 13.09
N GLY A 179 8.53 -0.92 12.72
CA GLY A 179 8.55 -2.22 12.05
C GLY A 179 7.83 -3.30 12.86
N ASN A 180 7.93 -3.25 14.19
CA ASN A 180 7.23 -4.19 15.08
C ASN A 180 5.70 -3.99 15.13
N GLN A 181 5.17 -2.91 14.55
CA GLN A 181 3.73 -2.63 14.46
C GLN A 181 3.11 -3.09 13.14
N LEU A 182 3.93 -3.47 12.16
CA LEU A 182 3.43 -4.02 10.91
C LEU A 182 2.73 -5.36 11.17
N ARG A 183 1.55 -5.51 10.58
CA ARG A 183 0.73 -6.73 10.63
C ARG A 183 0.51 -7.34 9.25
N CYS A 184 1.16 -6.79 8.22
CA CYS A 184 1.12 -7.37 6.89
C CYS A 184 1.97 -8.64 6.81
N ARG A 185 1.64 -9.56 5.90
CA ARG A 185 2.47 -10.75 5.66
C ARG A 185 3.72 -10.39 4.86
N VAL A 186 3.55 -9.57 3.83
CA VAL A 186 4.62 -9.13 2.92
C VAL A 186 4.60 -7.60 2.81
N PHE A 187 5.77 -6.98 2.90
CA PHE A 187 5.98 -5.57 2.58
C PHE A 187 6.88 -5.48 1.34
N GLY A 188 6.32 -5.06 0.21
CA GLY A 188 7.05 -4.92 -1.05
C GLY A 188 7.43 -3.48 -1.34
N GLU A 189 8.69 -3.22 -1.66
CA GLU A 189 9.20 -1.88 -1.99
C GLU A 189 9.53 -1.78 -3.48
N GLY A 190 8.54 -1.40 -4.29
CA GLY A 190 8.79 -1.02 -5.68
C GLY A 190 9.34 0.41 -5.84
N GLY A 191 9.09 1.27 -4.83
CA GLY A 191 9.67 2.60 -4.70
C GLY A 191 10.90 2.57 -3.79
N ASN A 192 11.61 3.70 -3.67
CA ASN A 192 12.80 3.79 -2.84
C ASN A 192 12.47 4.24 -1.41
N LEU A 193 13.22 3.73 -0.43
CA LEU A 193 13.24 4.22 0.96
C LEU A 193 11.89 4.18 1.70
N GLY A 194 11.04 3.18 1.45
CA GLY A 194 9.80 2.96 2.19
C GLY A 194 10.03 2.60 3.66
N CYS A 195 11.14 1.93 3.93
CA CYS A 195 11.53 1.46 5.25
C CYS A 195 13.00 1.80 5.55
N THR A 196 13.28 2.29 6.76
CA THR A 196 14.67 2.39 7.24
C THR A 196 15.28 0.99 7.38
N GLN A 197 16.61 0.91 7.36
CA GLN A 197 17.27 -0.39 7.51
C GLN A 197 17.00 -1.04 8.88
N LEU A 198 16.94 -0.25 9.96
CA LEU A 198 16.62 -0.79 11.28
C LEU A 198 15.13 -1.17 11.38
N GLY A 199 14.24 -0.38 10.78
CA GLY A 199 12.80 -0.72 10.70
C GLY A 199 12.56 -2.02 9.95
N ARG A 200 13.33 -2.27 8.90
CA ARG A 200 13.29 -3.51 8.12
C ARG A 200 13.66 -4.72 8.96
N ILE A 201 14.77 -4.62 9.69
CA ILE A 201 15.22 -5.68 10.60
C ILE A 201 14.17 -5.93 11.69
N GLU A 202 13.58 -4.87 12.23
CA GLU A 202 12.54 -4.97 13.25
C GLU A 202 11.28 -5.67 12.72
N ALA A 203 10.81 -5.30 11.53
CA ALA A 203 9.67 -5.95 10.87
C ALA A 203 9.95 -7.42 10.52
N ALA A 204 11.15 -7.74 10.03
CA ALA A 204 11.53 -9.12 9.73
C ALA A 204 11.49 -10.02 10.98
N LYS A 205 11.86 -9.48 12.15
CA LYS A 205 11.81 -10.19 13.44
C LYS A 205 10.38 -10.51 13.89
N THR A 206 9.37 -9.78 13.42
CA THR A 206 7.95 -10.09 13.71
C THR A 206 7.32 -11.03 12.69
N GLY A 207 8.09 -11.51 11.70
CA GLY A 207 7.64 -12.46 10.68
C GLY A 207 7.17 -11.82 9.39
N VAL A 208 7.23 -10.49 9.26
CA VAL A 208 6.96 -9.81 7.98
C VAL A 208 8.04 -10.19 6.97
N LYS A 209 7.63 -10.57 5.76
CA LYS A 209 8.54 -10.87 4.66
C LYS A 209 8.80 -9.60 3.84
N LEU A 210 10.07 -9.22 3.71
CA LEU A 210 10.49 -8.04 2.99
C LEU A 210 11.97 -8.15 2.62
N ASN A 211 12.35 -7.62 1.46
CA ASN A 211 13.76 -7.42 1.11
C ASN A 211 14.13 -5.96 1.32
N THR A 212 15.39 -5.61 1.10
CA THR A 212 15.80 -4.23 0.91
C THR A 212 15.33 -3.69 -0.43
N ASP A 213 15.04 -2.40 -0.51
CA ASP A 213 14.61 -1.71 -1.73
C ASP A 213 15.58 -1.91 -2.90
N PHE A 214 16.90 -1.95 -2.65
CA PHE A 214 17.87 -2.23 -3.72
C PHE A 214 17.75 -3.64 -4.31
N ILE A 215 17.18 -4.62 -3.60
CA ILE A 215 16.91 -5.96 -4.13
C ILE A 215 15.60 -5.93 -4.93
N ASP A 216 14.58 -5.27 -4.39
CA ASP A 216 13.26 -5.19 -5.03
C ASP A 216 13.29 -4.30 -6.28
N ASN A 217 14.06 -3.22 -6.28
CA ASN A 217 14.16 -2.27 -7.40
C ASN A 217 15.32 -2.55 -8.35
N ALA A 218 16.15 -3.58 -8.10
CA ALA A 218 17.33 -3.93 -8.92
C ALA A 218 17.02 -4.29 -10.38
N GLY A 219 15.75 -4.51 -10.72
CA GLY A 219 15.35 -4.75 -12.11
C GLY A 219 15.45 -3.51 -12.98
N GLY A 220 15.17 -2.32 -12.43
CA GLY A 220 15.13 -1.05 -13.17
C GLY A 220 16.50 -0.41 -13.34
#